data_AF-A0A7J9W8P7-F1
#
_entry.id   AF-A0A7J9W8P7-F1
#
_cell.length_a   1.000
_cell.length_b   1.000
_cell.length_c   1.000
_cell.angle_alpha   90.00
_cell.angle_beta   90.00
_cell.angle_gamma   90.00
#
_symmetry.space_group_name_H-M   'P 1'
#
loop_
_entity.id
_entity.type
_entity.pdbx_description
1 polymer ?
#
loop_
_entity_poly.entity_id
_entity_poly.type
_entity_poly.pdbx_seq_one_letter_code
_entity_poly.pdbx_strand_id
1 'polypeptide(L)' 'MAGIHDRMPLVLPEDRWDAWLDPERTDPTALLMPDEELLAELELRPVGRAVGNVRNNSPELVTRVGVDA' A
#
# COMPACT_ATOMS: atom_id res chain seq x y z
N MET A 1 -4.59 3.46 9.92
CA MET A 1 -3.54 4.23 9.23
C MET A 1 -3.36 5.65 9.77
N ALA A 2 -4.41 6.31 10.28
CA ALA A 2 -4.34 7.68 10.84
C ALA A 2 -3.25 7.92 11.91
N GLY A 3 -2.79 6.88 12.61
CA GLY A 3 -1.64 6.95 13.53
C GLY A 3 -0.26 7.02 12.83
N ILE A 4 -0.20 6.88 11.51
CA ILE A 4 1.01 6.94 10.67
C ILE A 4 0.86 8.05 9.62
N HIS A 5 -0.25 8.09 8.89
CA HIS A 5 -0.53 9.05 7.83
C HIS A 5 -2.05 9.24 7.64
N ASP A 6 -2.46 10.42 7.20
CA ASP A 6 -3.86 10.81 6.91
C ASP A 6 -4.41 10.25 5.59
N ARG A 7 -3.57 9.64 4.74
CA ARG A 7 -3.95 9.12 3.42
C ARG A 7 -3.50 7.68 3.25
N MET A 8 -4.18 6.96 2.36
CA MET A 8 -3.89 5.58 2.00
C MET A 8 -3.94 5.40 0.48
N PRO A 9 -3.16 4.47 -0.09
CA PRO A 9 -3.39 4.02 -1.46
C PRO A 9 -4.73 3.28 -1.58
N LEU A 10 -5.34 3.36 -2.76
CA LEU A 10 -6.42 2.44 -3.15
C LEU A 10 -5.78 1.10 -3.51
N VAL A 11 -6.01 0.08 -2.69
CA VAL A 11 -5.56 -1.29 -2.98
C VAL A 11 -6.67 -2.00 -3.76
N LEU A 12 -6.30 -2.64 -4.88
CA LEU A 12 -7.23 -3.30 -5.78
C LEU A 12 -7.06 -4.83 -5.70
N PRO A 13 -8.14 -5.60 -5.47
CA PRO A 13 -8.11 -7.04 -5.62
C PRO A 13 -7.84 -7.43 -7.07
N GLU A 14 -7.27 -8.63 -7.26
CA GLU A 14 -6.79 -9.11 -8.57
C GLU A 14 -7.90 -9.15 -9.63
N ASP A 15 -9.12 -9.50 -9.24
CA ASP A 15 -10.29 -9.59 -10.12
C ASP A 15 -10.73 -8.23 -10.71
N ARG A 16 -10.27 -7.12 -10.13
CA ARG A 16 -10.53 -5.75 -10.63
C ARG A 16 -9.42 -5.19 -11.51
N TRP A 17 -8.30 -5.89 -11.70
CA TRP A 17 -7.16 -5.38 -12.46
C TRP A 17 -7.47 -5.18 -13.93
N ASP A 18 -8.15 -6.15 -14.58
CA ASP A 18 -8.51 -6.03 -16.00
C ASP A 18 -9.39 -4.80 -16.24
N ALA A 19 -10.41 -4.62 -15.39
CA ALA A 19 -11.26 -3.45 -15.45
C ALA A 19 -10.46 -2.16 -15.18
N TRP A 20 -9.48 -2.18 -14.27
CA TRP A 20 -8.64 -1.01 -13.97
C TRP A 20 -7.75 -0.59 -15.14
N LEU A 21 -7.23 -1.56 -15.88
CA LEU A 21 -6.27 -1.36 -16.97
C LEU A 21 -6.94 -1.19 -18.34
N ASP A 22 -8.26 -1.38 -18.46
CA ASP A 22 -9.01 -1.23 -19.70
C ASP A 22 -8.98 0.23 -20.22
N PRO A 23 -8.31 0.49 -21.37
CA PRO A 23 -8.22 1.83 -21.93
C PRO A 23 -9.53 2.32 -22.58
N GLU A 24 -10.47 1.42 -22.88
CA GLU A 24 -11.77 1.77 -23.48
C GLU A 24 -12.79 2.22 -22.44
N ARG A 25 -12.51 1.99 -21.16
CA ARG A 25 -13.45 2.35 -20.10
C ARG A 25 -13.43 3.85 -19.79
N THR A 26 -14.61 4.45 -19.86
CA THR A 26 -14.80 5.90 -19.71
C THR A 26 -15.28 6.34 -18.32
N ASP A 27 -15.81 5.43 -17.51
CA ASP A 27 -16.25 5.70 -16.14
C ASP A 27 -15.55 4.74 -15.14
N PRO A 28 -14.62 5.25 -14.30
CA PRO A 28 -13.93 4.45 -13.30
C PRO A 28 -14.61 4.47 -11.92
N THR A 29 -15.75 5.15 -11.74
CA THR A 29 -16.33 5.45 -10.41
C THR A 29 -16.52 4.18 -9.57
N ALA A 30 -17.00 3.10 -10.20
CA ALA A 30 -17.20 1.81 -9.53
C ALA A 30 -15.90 1.16 -9.03
N LEU A 31 -14.73 1.50 -9.59
CA LEU A 31 -13.44 0.98 -9.13
C LEU A 31 -12.80 1.77 -8.00
N LEU A 32 -13.26 2.99 -7.75
CA LEU A 32 -12.66 3.87 -6.73
C LEU A 32 -13.08 3.48 -5.31
N MET A 33 -13.89 2.43 -5.17
CA MET A 33 -14.29 1.92 -3.87
C MET A 33 -13.21 1.00 -3.28
N PRO A 34 -12.73 1.31 -2.07
CA PRO A 34 -11.77 0.46 -1.38
C PRO A 34 -12.42 -0.88 -1.03
N ASP A 35 -11.58 -1.91 -1.01
CA ASP A 35 -11.95 -3.23 -0.54
C ASP A 35 -11.65 -3.35 0.95
N GLU A 36 -12.66 -3.31 1.80
CA GLU A 36 -12.46 -3.32 3.26
C GLU A 36 -11.85 -4.63 3.75
N GLU A 37 -12.17 -5.76 3.10
CA GLU A 37 -11.63 -7.07 3.46
C GLU A 37 -10.14 -7.14 3.14
N LEU A 38 -9.75 -6.75 1.92
CA LEU A 38 -8.34 -6.68 1.53
C LEU A 38 -7.53 -5.69 2.38
N LEU A 39 -8.14 -4.56 2.76
CA LEU A 39 -7.48 -3.59 3.64
C LEU A 39 -7.26 -4.14 5.05
N ALA A 40 -8.17 -5.00 5.55
CA ALA A 40 -8.02 -5.65 6.86
C ALA A 40 -6.89 -6.68 6.90
N GLU A 41 -6.45 -7.20 5.75
CA GLU A 41 -5.30 -8.11 5.64
C GLU A 41 -3.95 -7.40 5.74
N LEU A 42 -3.91 -6.07 5.61
CA LEU A 42 -2.67 -5.31 5.64
C LEU A 42 -2.07 -5.25 7.06
N GLU A 43 -0.81 -5.68 7.17
CA GLU A 43 -0.02 -5.56 8.39
C GLU A 43 0.81 -4.27 8.40
N LEU A 44 0.73 -3.51 9.51
CA LEU A 44 1.63 -2.40 9.78
C LEU A 44 2.82 -2.87 10.65
N ARG A 45 4.04 -2.63 10.17
CA ARG A 45 5.27 -2.94 10.90
C ARG A 45 6.28 -1.79 10.85
N PRO A 46 6.93 -1.44 11.97
CA PRO A 46 8.05 -0.49 11.95
C PRO A 46 9.25 -1.07 11.19
N VAL A 47 9.95 -0.22 10.44
CA VAL A 47 11.20 -0.55 9.74
C VAL A 47 12.29 0.46 10.12
N GLY A 48 13.56 0.10 9.89
CA GLY A 48 14.69 0.94 10.24
C GLY A 48 14.76 2.26 9.45
N ARG A 49 15.33 3.30 10.07
CA ARG A 49 15.44 4.65 9.48
C ARG A 49 16.22 4.72 8.17
N ALA A 50 17.03 3.71 7.86
CA ALA A 50 17.79 3.61 6.62
C ALA A 50 16.90 3.69 5.36
N VAL A 51 15.62 3.32 5.44
CA VAL A 51 14.66 3.41 4.32
C VAL A 51 14.45 4.84 3.83
N GLY A 52 14.69 5.86 4.66
CA GLY A 52 14.53 7.27 4.28
C GLY A 52 15.60 7.80 3.32
N ASN A 53 16.69 7.06 3.09
CA ASN A 53 17.74 7.44 2.14
C ASN A 53 17.62 6.59 0.87
N VAL A 54 17.20 7.22 -0.23
CA VAL A 54 16.94 6.58 -1.54
C VAL A 54 18.16 5.90 -2.19
N ARG A 55 19.38 6.14 -1.69
CA ARG A 55 20.58 5.43 -2.16
C ARG A 55 20.66 3.99 -1.65
N ASN A 56 19.93 3.65 -0.58
CA ASN A 56 19.92 2.32 -0.01
C ASN A 56 18.97 1.42 -0.81
N ASN A 57 19.43 0.24 -1.20
CA ASN A 57 18.61 -0.77 -1.87
C ASN A 57 19.03 -2.17 -1.40
N SER A 58 18.48 -2.58 -0.26
CA SER A 58 18.82 -3.85 0.37
C SER A 58 17.57 -4.49 0.99
N PRO A 59 17.52 -5.83 1.13
CA PRO A 59 16.35 -6.52 1.65
C PRO A 59 16.04 -6.16 3.11
N GLU A 60 17.02 -5.68 3.87
CA GLU A 60 16.87 -5.29 5.27
C GLU A 60 15.94 -4.08 5.44
N LEU A 61 15.72 -3.28 4.39
CA LEU A 61 14.88 -2.06 4.44
C LEU A 61 13.41 -2.33 4.77
N VAL A 62 12.94 -3.57 4.58
CA VAL A 62 11.56 -4.00 4.94
C VAL A 62 11.51 -4.92 6.16
N THR A 63 12.65 -5.13 6.82
CA THR A 63 12.73 -5.96 8.02
C THR A 63 12.16 -5.21 9.22
N ARG A 64 11.35 -5.91 10.02
CA ARG A 64 10.75 -5.35 11.24
C ARG A 64 11.84 -4.98 12.24
N VAL A 65 11.74 -3.80 12.82
CA VAL A 65 12.59 -3.34 13.93
C VAL A 65 11.77 -3.10 15.20
N GLY A 66 12.44 -3.02 16.35
CA GLY A 66 11.80 -2.53 17.58
C GLY A 66 11.42 -1.05 17.43
N VAL A 67 10.38 -0.60 18.15
CA VAL A 67 9.85 0.78 18.03
C VAL A 67 10.88 1.83 18.50
N ASP A 68 11.93 1.42 19.21
CA ASP A 68 13.00 2.27 19.76
C ASP A 68 14.35 2.15 19.03
N ALA A 69 14.41 1.44 17.88
CA ALA A 69 15.64 1.12 17.15
C ALA A 69 16.00 2.10 16.03
#